data_AF-A0A2N6VII7-F1
#
_entry.id   AF-A0A2N6VII7-F1
#
_cell.length_a   1.000
_cell.length_b   1.000
_cell.length_c   1.000
_cell.angle_alpha   90.00
_cell.angle_beta   90.00
_cell.angle_gamma   90.00
#
_symmetry.space_group_name_H-M   'P 1'
#
loop_
_entity.id
_entity.type
_entity.pdbx_description
1 polymer ?
#
loop_
_entity_poly.entity_id
_entity_poly.type
_entity_poly.pdbx_seq_one_letter_code
_entity_poly.pdbx_strand_id
1 'polypeptide(L)'
;ETPLDYLCVYPFVRSYDWYILKAEDRSKMLRDHGMAAAGYKDIKAHTVSSFALGDYEFLLGFEADQLHRLVDMMRDLRATEARLHVREEIPFYTGPRRELADIIADWR
;
A
#
# COMPACT_ATOMS: atom_id res chain seq x y z
N GLU A 1 10.18 14.62 -4.81
CA GLU A 1 10.93 13.47 -5.35
C GLU A 1 10.32 13.08 -6.70
N THR A 2 11.05 12.41 -7.59
CA THR A 2 10.52 11.99 -8.90
C THR A 2 9.68 10.71 -8.77
N PRO A 3 8.45 10.66 -9.33
CA PRO A 3 7.63 9.45 -9.37
C PRO A 3 8.24 8.33 -10.24
N LEU A 4 7.96 7.07 -9.90
CA LEU A 4 8.43 5.90 -10.67
C LEU A 4 7.42 5.46 -11.75
N ASP A 5 7.80 4.44 -12.53
CA ASP A 5 7.10 4.06 -13.76
C ASP A 5 5.77 3.31 -13.55
N TYR A 6 5.55 2.70 -12.40
CA TYR A 6 4.30 2.01 -12.05
C TYR A 6 3.80 2.43 -10.67
N LEU A 7 2.48 2.48 -10.53
CA LEU A 7 1.81 2.79 -9.27
C LEU A 7 0.70 1.78 -9.00
N CYS A 8 0.60 1.34 -7.74
CA CYS A 8 -0.56 0.65 -7.19
C CYS A 8 -1.13 1.47 -6.03
N VAL A 9 -2.40 1.88 -6.12
CA VAL A 9 -3.13 2.60 -5.07
C VAL A 9 -4.34 1.79 -4.61
N TYR A 10 -4.54 1.72 -3.30
CA TYR A 10 -5.73 1.12 -2.70
C TYR A 10 -6.01 1.73 -1.32
N PRO A 11 -7.30 1.80 -0.90
CA PRO A 11 -7.65 2.21 0.44
C PRO A 11 -7.36 1.09 1.45
N PHE A 12 -7.31 1.42 2.74
CA PHE A 12 -7.08 0.43 3.78
C PHE A 12 -7.81 0.74 5.08
N VAL A 13 -8.37 -0.31 5.69
CA VAL A 13 -9.09 -0.26 6.95
C VAL A 13 -8.62 -1.39 7.84
N ARG A 14 -8.16 -1.05 9.05
CA ARG A 14 -7.73 -2.03 10.06
C ARG A 14 -8.94 -2.73 10.70
N SER A 15 -8.66 -3.79 11.45
CA SER A 15 -9.65 -4.40 12.32
C SER A 15 -10.06 -3.43 13.45
N TYR A 16 -11.27 -3.57 13.97
CA TYR A 16 -11.80 -2.66 14.99
C TYR A 16 -10.94 -2.58 16.26
N ASP A 17 -10.32 -3.69 16.64
CA ASP A 17 -9.47 -3.80 17.82
C ASP A 17 -8.08 -3.16 17.66
N TRP A 18 -7.64 -2.90 16.43
CA TRP A 18 -6.27 -2.48 16.13
C TRP A 18 -5.77 -1.29 16.95
N TYR A 19 -6.63 -0.29 17.13
CA TYR A 19 -6.28 0.95 17.84
C TYR A 19 -6.28 0.79 19.36
N ILE A 20 -6.98 -0.24 19.89
CA ILE A 20 -7.08 -0.53 21.32
C ILE A 20 -6.21 -1.70 21.79
N LEU A 21 -5.47 -2.35 20.86
CA LEU A 21 -4.40 -3.28 21.21
C LEU A 21 -3.36 -2.62 22.13
N LYS A 22 -2.66 -3.45 22.92
CA LYS A 22 -1.49 -2.98 23.66
C LYS A 22 -0.48 -2.37 22.68
N ALA A 23 0.08 -1.23 23.05
CA ALA A 23 0.99 -0.48 22.19
C ALA A 23 2.22 -1.31 21.77
N GLU A 24 2.72 -2.18 22.67
CA GLU A 24 3.86 -3.06 22.42
C GLU A 24 3.56 -4.11 21.33
N ASP A 25 2.40 -4.76 21.40
CA ASP A 25 1.95 -5.76 20.42
C ASP A 25 1.79 -5.11 19.04
N ARG A 26 1.12 -3.95 18.99
CA ARG A 26 0.96 -3.18 17.75
C ARG A 26 2.32 -2.74 17.18
N SER A 27 3.21 -2.25 18.03
CA SER A 27 4.55 -1.81 17.61
C SER A 27 5.38 -2.97 17.07
N LYS A 28 5.30 -4.15 17.70
CA LYS A 28 5.96 -5.36 17.20
C LYS A 28 5.44 -5.75 15.81
N MET A 29 4.12 -5.84 15.64
CA MET A 29 3.53 -6.20 14.34
C MET A 29 3.92 -5.22 13.23
N LEU A 30 3.97 -3.91 13.51
CA LEU A 30 4.40 -2.90 12.54
C LEU A 30 5.88 -3.01 12.19
N ARG A 31 6.75 -3.29 13.17
CA ARG A 31 8.18 -3.54 12.90
C ARG A 31 8.38 -4.77 12.04
N ASP A 32 7.74 -5.88 12.40
CA ASP A 32 7.88 -7.15 11.66
C ASP A 32 7.34 -7.00 10.22
N HIS A 33 6.24 -6.27 10.04
CA HIS A 33 5.72 -5.91 8.72
C HIS A 33 6.73 -5.08 7.91
N GLY A 34 7.35 -4.05 8.51
CA GLY A 34 8.40 -3.28 7.87
C GLY A 34 9.64 -4.11 7.51
N MET A 35 9.99 -5.08 8.35
CA MET A 35 11.11 -6.01 8.08
C MET A 35 10.83 -6.98 6.94
N ALA A 36 9.59 -7.44 6.79
CA ALA A 36 9.19 -8.23 5.63
C ALA A 36 9.38 -7.45 4.30
N ALA A 37 9.30 -6.11 4.34
CA ALA A 37 9.56 -5.25 3.18
C ALA A 37 11.04 -4.85 2.99
N ALA A 38 11.97 -5.26 3.86
CA ALA A 38 13.34 -4.72 3.88
C ALA A 38 14.14 -4.98 2.59
N GLY A 39 13.77 -6.02 1.82
CA GLY A 39 14.36 -6.35 0.53
C GLY A 39 13.87 -5.51 -0.66
N TYR A 40 12.83 -4.69 -0.48
CA TYR A 40 12.17 -3.91 -1.52
C TYR A 40 12.58 -2.43 -1.48
N LYS A 41 13.89 -2.17 -1.43
CA LYS A 41 14.44 -0.80 -1.38
C LYS A 41 14.17 0.03 -2.63
N ASP A 42 13.79 -0.64 -3.72
CA ASP A 42 13.41 -0.08 -5.00
C ASP A 42 11.94 0.36 -5.05
N ILE A 43 11.13 0.05 -4.03
CA ILE A 43 9.72 0.45 -3.95
C ILE A 43 9.58 1.68 -3.05
N LYS A 44 8.87 2.70 -3.54
CA LYS A 44 8.45 3.85 -2.72
C LYS A 44 7.09 3.57 -2.11
N ALA A 45 7.02 3.58 -0.78
CA ALA A 45 5.79 3.33 -0.04
C ALA A 45 5.19 4.63 0.49
N HIS A 46 3.89 4.82 0.26
CA HIS A 46 3.11 5.96 0.72
C HIS A 46 1.98 5.41 1.58
N THR A 47 2.07 5.60 2.90
CA THR A 47 1.01 5.22 3.85
C THR A 47 0.49 6.48 4.52
N VAL A 48 -0.66 6.95 4.05
CA VAL A 48 -1.21 8.25 4.44
C VAL A 48 -2.54 8.05 5.15
N SER A 49 -2.74 8.73 6.28
CA SER A 49 -4.00 8.69 7.02
C SER A 49 -5.11 9.44 6.28
N SER A 50 -6.32 8.87 6.25
CA SER A 50 -7.48 9.41 5.53
C SER A 50 -8.76 9.51 6.38
N PHE A 51 -8.64 9.48 7.71
CA PHE A 51 -9.80 9.58 8.60
C PHE A 51 -10.61 10.85 8.30
N ALA A 52 -11.93 10.69 8.17
CA ALA A 52 -12.88 11.75 7.83
C ALA A 52 -12.69 12.40 6.43
N LEU A 53 -11.85 11.82 5.56
CA LEU A 53 -11.70 12.23 4.16
C LEU A 53 -12.40 11.28 3.17
N GLY A 54 -13.13 10.29 3.70
CA GLY A 54 -13.85 9.26 2.97
C GLY A 54 -14.18 8.08 3.89
N ASP A 55 -14.42 6.92 3.31
CA ASP A 55 -14.88 5.72 4.02
C ASP A 55 -13.73 4.88 4.64
N TYR A 56 -12.48 5.35 4.53
CA TYR A 56 -11.27 4.56 4.80
C TYR A 56 -10.34 5.21 5.83
N GLU A 57 -9.47 4.40 6.45
CA GLU A 57 -8.54 4.85 7.50
C GLU A 57 -7.19 5.31 6.91
N PHE A 58 -6.73 4.65 5.85
CA PHE A 58 -5.54 5.00 5.10
C PHE A 58 -5.76 4.94 3.59
N LEU A 59 -4.94 5.69 2.88
CA LEU A 59 -4.63 5.49 1.46
C LEU A 59 -3.20 4.95 1.35
N LEU A 60 -3.07 3.83 0.65
CA LEU A 60 -1.78 3.18 0.38
C LEU A 60 -1.43 3.37 -1.09
N GLY A 61 -0.20 3.84 -1.34
CA GLY A 61 0.38 3.97 -2.67
C GLY A 61 1.75 3.31 -2.71
N PHE A 62 2.03 2.50 -3.73
CA PHE A 62 3.34 1.89 -3.93
C PHE A 62 3.83 2.13 -5.35
N GLU A 63 4.99 2.74 -5.47
CA GLU A 63 5.63 3.05 -6.75
C GLU A 63 6.85 2.15 -6.99
N ALA A 64 7.05 1.68 -8.23
CA ALA A 64 8.23 0.92 -8.65
C ALA A 64 8.53 1.11 -10.14
N ASP A 65 9.79 0.91 -10.56
CA ASP A 65 10.16 0.91 -11.98
C ASP A 65 9.71 -0.38 -12.71
N GLN A 66 9.35 -1.42 -11.95
CA GLN A 66 8.98 -2.73 -12.47
C GLN A 66 7.71 -3.24 -11.77
N LEU A 67 6.62 -3.45 -12.52
CA LEU A 67 5.34 -3.87 -11.95
C LEU A 67 5.40 -5.14 -11.09
N HIS A 68 6.18 -6.15 -11.50
CA HIS A 68 6.28 -7.42 -10.77
C HIS A 68 6.83 -7.24 -9.35
N ARG A 69 7.65 -6.20 -9.11
CA ARG A 69 8.18 -5.89 -7.77
C ARG A 69 7.06 -5.53 -6.79
N LEU A 70 6.05 -4.78 -7.25
CA LEU A 70 4.85 -4.47 -6.45
C LEU A 70 4.08 -5.74 -6.09
N VAL A 71 3.93 -6.65 -7.05
CA VAL A 71 3.22 -7.94 -6.86
C VAL A 71 3.96 -8.82 -5.86
N ASP A 72 5.27 -8.95 -6.01
CA ASP A 72 6.11 -9.75 -5.11
C ASP A 72 6.07 -9.20 -3.69
N MET A 73 6.25 -7.90 -3.50
CA MET A 73 6.17 -7.26 -2.18
C MET A 73 4.80 -7.49 -1.54
N MET A 74 3.72 -7.27 -2.29
CA MET A 74 2.36 -7.46 -1.76
C MET A 74 2.08 -8.91 -1.35
N ARG A 75 2.70 -9.88 -2.04
CA ARG A 75 2.65 -11.30 -1.70
C ARG A 75 3.43 -11.59 -0.42
N ASP A 76 4.65 -11.11 -0.31
CA ASP A 76 5.52 -11.37 0.86
C ASP A 76 4.95 -10.75 2.14
N LEU A 77 4.33 -9.56 2.03
CA LEU A 77 3.62 -8.91 3.13
C LEU A 77 2.41 -9.71 3.64
N ARG A 78 1.94 -10.73 2.92
CA ARG A 78 0.91 -11.66 3.43
C ARG A 78 1.43 -12.52 4.58
N ALA A 79 2.73 -12.80 4.66
CA ALA A 79 3.32 -13.60 5.72
C ALA A 79 3.65 -12.77 6.98
N THR A 80 2.76 -11.85 7.36
CA THR A 80 2.96 -10.96 8.53
C THR A 80 1.75 -11.02 9.47
N GLU A 81 1.98 -10.99 10.78
CA GLU A 81 0.89 -10.98 11.78
C GLU A 81 -0.08 -9.80 11.61
N ALA A 82 0.41 -8.68 11.07
CA ALA A 82 -0.41 -7.52 10.72
C ALA A 82 -1.59 -7.85 9.78
N ARG A 83 -1.55 -8.99 9.06
CA ARG A 83 -2.66 -9.47 8.23
C ARG A 83 -3.88 -9.95 9.01
N LEU A 84 -3.73 -10.32 10.27
CA LEU A 84 -4.86 -10.67 11.14
C LEU A 84 -5.72 -9.44 11.49
N HIS A 85 -5.18 -8.24 11.27
CA HIS A 85 -5.81 -6.97 11.65
C HIS A 85 -6.15 -6.11 10.43
N VAL A 86 -6.89 -6.69 9.47
CA VAL A 86 -7.33 -6.01 8.23
C VAL A 86 -8.79 -6.33 7.97
N ARG A 87 -9.57 -5.30 7.64
CA ARG A 87 -11.00 -5.41 7.34
C ARG A 87 -11.32 -5.13 5.88
N GLU A 88 -10.68 -4.11 5.30
CA GLU A 88 -10.92 -3.72 3.90
C GLU A 88 -9.63 -3.21 3.26
N GLU A 89 -9.39 -3.61 2.00
CA GLU A 89 -8.20 -3.22 1.23
C GLU A 89 -8.50 -3.05 -0.27
N ILE A 90 -9.76 -2.79 -0.65
CA ILE A 90 -10.22 -2.70 -2.04
C ILE A 90 -11.05 -1.42 -2.24
N PRO A 91 -11.14 -0.88 -3.47
CA PRO A 91 -10.58 -1.36 -4.75
C PRO A 91 -9.09 -1.04 -4.96
N PHE A 92 -8.42 -1.86 -5.78
CA PHE A 92 -7.07 -1.61 -6.27
C PHE A 92 -7.10 -0.89 -7.62
N TYR A 93 -6.27 0.14 -7.76
CA TYR A 93 -5.96 0.80 -9.01
C TYR A 93 -4.48 0.64 -9.31
N THR A 94 -4.14 -0.05 -10.39
CA THR A 94 -2.75 -0.33 -10.76
C THR A 94 -2.52 0.00 -12.21
N GLY A 95 -1.43 0.70 -12.51
CA GLY A 95 -1.10 1.04 -13.89
C GLY A 95 0.27 1.69 -14.06
N PRO A 96 0.72 1.80 -15.31
CA PRO A 96 1.92 2.55 -15.64
C PRO A 96 1.68 4.06 -15.48
N ARG A 97 2.73 4.79 -15.14
CA ARG A 97 2.78 6.23 -15.31
C ARG A 97 2.78 6.53 -16.81
N ARG A 98 1.94 7.48 -17.22
CA ARG A 98 1.79 7.89 -18.62
C ARG A 98 1.70 9.40 -18.72
N GLU A 99 2.16 9.93 -19.85
CA GLU A 99 1.93 11.33 -20.17
C GLU A 99 0.46 11.56 -20.51
N LEU A 100 -0.06 12.74 -20.13
CA LEU A 100 -1.47 13.08 -20.28
C LEU A 100 -1.95 12.96 -21.74
N ALA A 101 -1.10 13.35 -22.69
CA ALA A 101 -1.41 13.27 -24.11
C ALA A 101 -1.69 11.84 -24.58
N ASP A 102 -0.91 10.86 -24.11
CA ASP A 102 -1.07 9.45 -24.48
C ASP A 102 -2.37 8.88 -23.90
N ILE A 103 -2.71 9.26 -22.66
CA ILE A 103 -3.96 8.86 -22.02
C ILE A 103 -5.17 9.36 -22.82
N ILE A 104 -5.15 10.63 -23.24
CA ILE A 104 -6.24 11.23 -24.02
C ILE A 104 -6.36 10.57 -25.41
N ALA A 105 -5.23 10.26 -26.04
CA ALA A 105 -5.21 9.63 -27.36
C ALA A 105 -5.87 8.23 -27.35
N ASP A 106 -5.64 7.45 -26.29
CA ASP A 106 -6.18 6.10 -26.13
C ASP A 106 -7.66 6.06 -25.69
N TRP A 107 -8.24 7.19 -25.28
CA TRP A 107 -9.58 7.25 -24.70
C TRP A 107 -10.71 7.26 -25.75
N ARG A 108 -10.39 7.13 -27.03
CA ARG A 108 -11.31 7.10 -28.18
C ARG A 108 -11.80 5.69 -28.48
#